data_AF-A0A7J3V4T7-F1
#
_entry.id   AF-A0A7J3V4T7-F1
#
_cell.length_a   1.000
_cell.length_b   1.000
_cell.length_c   1.000
_cell.angle_alpha   90.00
_cell.angle_beta   90.00
_cell.angle_gamma   90.00
#
_symmetry.space_group_name_H-M   'P 1'
#
loop_
_entity.id
_entity.type
_entity.pdbx_description
1 polymer ?
#
loop_
_entity_poly.entity_id
_entity_poly.type
_entity_poly.pdbx_seq_one_letter_code
_entity_poly.pdbx_strand_id
1 'polypeptide(L)' 'MDAESYIDTNVFIYRFGNHSTFGKKAHQWIKKVEEAPRGKYATSSLTIYQTLVNNGGLNGQKP' A
#
# COMPACT_ATOMS: atom_id res chain seq x y z
N MET A 1 5.34 -12.54 -14.05
CA MET A 1 4.59 -11.37 -13.53
C MET A 1 5.20 -10.17 -14.21
N ASP A 2 4.40 -9.42 -14.98
CA ASP A 2 4.84 -8.15 -15.53
C ASP A 2 5.11 -7.16 -14.39
N ALA A 3 6.22 -6.42 -14.47
CA ALA A 3 6.63 -5.47 -13.44
C ALA A 3 5.53 -4.41 -13.16
N GLU A 4 4.68 -4.12 -14.15
CA GLU A 4 3.55 -3.18 -14.03
C GLU A 4 2.40 -3.70 -13.14
N SER A 5 2.40 -4.99 -12.79
CA SER A 5 1.35 -5.65 -12.02
C SER A 5 1.70 -5.86 -10.54
N TYR A 6 2.93 -5.52 -10.14
CA TYR A 6 3.38 -5.64 -8.74
C TYR A 6 3.14 -4.33 -7.98
N ILE A 7 2.46 -4.43 -6.83
CA ILE A 7 2.22 -3.29 -5.93
C ILE A 7 3.25 -3.32 -4.80
N ASP A 8 3.97 -2.21 -4.63
CA ASP A 8 4.95 -2.04 -3.56
C ASP A 8 4.32 -1.51 -2.26
N THR A 9 4.98 -1.80 -1.13
CA THR A 9 4.62 -1.36 0.23
C THR A 9 4.41 0.15 0.32
N ASN A 10 5.17 0.93 -0.44
CA ASN A 10 5.12 2.39 -0.42
C ASN A 10 3.75 2.96 -0.79
N VAL A 11 3.00 2.31 -1.70
CA VAL A 11 1.65 2.77 -2.07
C VAL A 11 0.72 2.77 -0.86
N PHE A 12 0.82 1.74 -0.01
CA PHE A 12 0.03 1.66 1.21
C PHE A 12 0.53 2.68 2.24
N ILE A 13 1.84 2.78 2.47
CA ILE A 13 2.41 3.72 3.45
C ILE A 13 2.04 5.17 3.11
N TYR A 14 2.16 5.59 1.85
CA TYR A 14 1.83 6.95 1.44
C TYR A 14 0.34 7.26 1.56
N ARG A 15 -0.53 6.25 1.37
CA ARG A 15 -1.96 6.42 1.59
C ARG A 15 -2.27 6.56 3.08
N PHE A 16 -1.77 5.64 3.91
CA PHE A 16 -2.07 5.60 5.34
C PHE A 16 -1.42 6.75 6.12
N GLY A 17 -0.18 7.11 5.77
CA GLY A 17 0.52 8.24 6.38
C GLY A 17 0.08 9.62 5.89
N ASN A 18 -0.95 9.70 5.03
CA ASN A 18 -1.43 10.93 4.38
C ASN A 18 -0.26 11.83 3.90
N HIS A 19 0.71 11.21 3.22
CA HIS A 19 1.96 11.87 2.89
C HIS A 19 1.68 13.10 2.00
N SER A 20 2.20 14.27 2.39
CA SER A 20 1.89 15.57 1.77
C SER A 20 1.98 15.57 0.24
N THR A 21 3.05 14.98 -0.30
CA THR A 21 3.30 14.92 -1.76
C THR A 21 2.67 13.71 -2.45
N PHE A 22 2.65 12.54 -1.80
CA PHE A 22 2.35 11.26 -2.46
C PHE A 22 1.00 10.65 -2.08
N GLY A 23 0.33 11.14 -1.04
CA GLY A 23 -0.94 10.57 -0.56
C GLY A 23 -2.06 10.62 -1.59
N LYS A 24 -2.15 11.72 -2.37
CA LYS A 24 -3.14 11.83 -3.47
C LYS A 24 -2.86 10.84 -4.60
N LYS A 25 -1.60 10.68 -4.99
CA LYS A 25 -1.22 9.67 -5.98
C LYS A 25 -1.53 8.28 -5.45
N ALA A 26 -1.06 7.94 -4.26
CA ALA A 26 -1.30 6.64 -3.62
C ALA A 26 -2.79 6.28 -3.56
N HIS A 27 -3.66 7.25 -3.28
CA HIS A 27 -5.10 7.05 -3.34
C HIS A 27 -5.61 6.65 -4.74
N GLN A 28 -5.15 7.32 -5.79
CA GLN A 28 -5.51 7.00 -7.17
C GLN A 28 -5.00 5.61 -7.57
N TRP A 29 -3.80 5.23 -7.13
CA TRP A 29 -3.26 3.89 -7.36
C TRP A 29 -4.11 2.81 -6.67
N ILE A 30 -4.49 3.01 -5.40
CA ILE A 30 -5.36 2.08 -4.68
C ILE A 30 -6.72 1.95 -5.38
N LYS A 31 -7.33 3.07 -5.80
CA LYS A 31 -8.61 3.04 -6.51
C LYS A 31 -8.53 2.24 -7.82
N LYS A 32 -7.44 2.37 -8.58
CA LYS A 32 -7.20 1.55 -9.79
C LYS A 32 -7.08 0.06 -9.49
N VAL A 33 -6.57 -0.30 -8.32
CA VAL A 33 -6.43 -1.69 -7.86
C VAL A 33 -7.79 -2.25 -7.43
N GLU A 34 -8.61 -1.44 -6.74
CA GLU A 34 -9.97 -1.81 -6.33
C GLU A 34 -10.90 -2.03 -7.53
N GLU A 35 -10.76 -1.21 -8.59
CA GLU A 35 -11.56 -1.31 -9.82
C GLU A 35 -11.06 -2.38 -10.80
N ALA A 36 -9.91 -2.99 -10.53
CA ALA A 36 -9.31 -3.97 -11.43
C ALA A 36 -9.90 -5.38 -11.27
N PRO A 37 -9.89 -6.18 -12.36
CA PRO A 37 -10.19 -7.60 -12.28
C PRO A 37 -9.31 -8.32 -11.26
N ARG A 38 -9.91 -9.24 -10.50
CA ARG A 38 -9.20 -10.05 -9.52
C ARG A 38 -8.02 -10.79 -10.18
N GLY A 39 -6.85 -10.72 -9.54
CA GLY A 39 -5.62 -11.34 -10.06
C GLY A 39 -4.80 -10.45 -11.00
N LYS A 40 -5.27 -9.24 -11.36
CA LYS A 40 -4.49 -8.28 -12.16
C LYS A 40 -3.27 -7.75 -11.41
N TYR A 41 -3.40 -7.55 -10.10
CA TYR A 41 -2.31 -7.06 -9.27
C TYR A 41 -1.90 -8.09 -8.23
N ALA A 42 -0.59 -8.16 -7.98
CA ALA A 42 -0.01 -8.98 -6.94
C ALA A 42 0.83 -8.13 -5.99
N THR A 43 0.87 -8.53 -4.73
CA THR A 43 1.80 -8.01 -3.73
C THR A 43 2.35 -9.19 -2.93
N SER A 44 3.52 -9.02 -2.32
CA SER A 44 4.04 -10.04 -1.41
C SER A 44 3.35 -9.99 -0.04
N SER A 45 3.24 -11.14 0.64
CA SER A 45 2.79 -11.20 2.04
C SER A 45 3.73 -10.41 2.97
N LEU A 46 5.02 -10.32 2.63
CA LEU A 46 6.01 -9.51 3.34
C LEU A 46 5.66 -8.01 3.27
N THR A 47 5.25 -7.52 2.11
CA THR A 47 4.79 -6.14 1.89
C THR A 47 3.55 -5.82 2.75
N ILE A 48 2.62 -6.76 2.87
CA ILE A 48 1.45 -6.61 3.76
C ILE A 48 1.91 -6.52 5.22
N TYR A 49 2.81 -7.42 5.65
CA TYR A 49 3.34 -7.42 7.01
C TYR A 49 4.08 -6.11 7.34
N GLN A 50 4.95 -5.64 6.46
CA GLN A 50 5.65 -4.36 6.62
C GLN A 50 4.69 -3.18 6.72
N THR A 51 3.62 -3.16 5.92
CA THR A 51 2.58 -2.13 6.00
C THR A 51 1.89 -2.13 7.36
N LEU A 52 1.53 -3.31 7.87
CA LEU A 52 0.88 -3.47 9.16
C LEU A 52 1.80 -3.07 10.32
N VAL A 53 3.07 -3.46 10.28
CA VAL A 53 4.06 -3.10 11.32
C VAL A 53 4.36 -1.60 11.30
N ASN A 54 4.55 -0.99 10.13
CA ASN A 54 4.76 0.46 10.04
C ASN A 54 3.54 1.24 10.54
N ASN A 55 2.32 0.85 10.14
CA ASN A 55 1.11 1.52 10.62
C ASN A 55 0.85 1.26 12.11
N GLY A 56 1.10 0.05 12.60
CA GLY A 56 1.01 -0.29 14.02
C GLY A 56 2.00 0.51 14.86
N GLY A 57 3.21 0.74 14.33
CA GLY A 57 4.21 1.62 14.93
C GLY A 57 3.82 3.11 14.92
N LEU A 58 3.10 3.57 13.89
CA LEU A 58 2.58 4.93 13.80
C LEU A 58 1.39 5.19 14.75
N ASN A 59 0.61 4.16 15.09
CA ASN A 59 -0.53 4.26 16.02
C ASN A 59 -0.18 4.08 17.50
N GLY A 60 1.11 3.93 17.84
CA GLY A 60 1.60 4.22 19.19
C GLY A 60 0.99 3.43 20.34
N GLN A 61 0.47 2.22 20.12
CA GLN A 61 0.30 1.26 21.22
C GLN A 61 1.57 0.42 21.30
N LYS A 62 2.53 0.87 22.12
CA LYS A 62 3.55 -0.02 22.65
C LYS A 62 2.85 -1.16 23.42
N PRO A 63 3.39 -2.40 23.43
CA PRO A 63 3.03 -3.36 24.46
C PRO A 63 3.38 -2.83 25.86
#